data_AF-A0A518GHP0-F1
#
_entry.id   AF-A0A518GHP0-F1
#
_cell.length_a   1.000
_cell.length_b   1.000
_cell.length_c   1.000
_cell.angle_alpha   90.00
_cell.angle_beta   90.00
_cell.angle_gamma   90.00
#
_symmetry.space_group_name_H-M   'P 1'
#
loop_
_entity.id
_entity.type
_entity.pdbx_description
1 polymer ?
#
loop_
_entity_poly.entity_id
_entity_poly.type
_entity_poly.pdbx_seq_one_letter_code
_entity_poly.pdbx_strand_id
1 'polypeptide(L)'
;MRHRARKGFSLIEMVALLFSISAILSLSAVILQKAFEVHRAGLVHLQKYQALQMLEQRFRSDCHAAQACQVIEDAEKSPSLELTLPDQRTVRYSVAPGLARRQVVMGDVESASEQWQLPRNSSGTWLIESHPQCELVHFIIRFEGNESTSELEMEEIRWQSRSNPFPSGRSTRGSAL
;
A
#
# COMPACT_ATOMS: atom_id res chain seq x y z
N MET A 1 -34.72 71.24 8.45
CA MET A 1 -35.32 69.89 8.33
C MET A 1 -34.71 69.18 7.12
N ARG A 2 -33.87 68.15 7.32
CA ARG A 2 -33.32 67.35 6.21
C ARG A 2 -34.36 66.28 5.84
N HIS A 3 -34.98 66.39 4.67
CA HIS A 3 -35.79 65.31 4.11
C HIS A 3 -34.89 64.11 3.86
N ARG A 4 -35.03 63.08 4.70
CA ARG A 4 -34.35 61.79 4.55
C ARG A 4 -35.02 61.07 3.38
N ALA A 5 -34.45 61.20 2.18
CA ALA A 5 -34.95 60.52 0.99
C ALA A 5 -34.96 59.00 1.24
N ARG A 6 -36.16 58.41 1.26
CA ARG A 6 -36.31 56.95 1.30
C ARG A 6 -35.90 56.43 -0.08
N LYS A 7 -34.71 55.85 -0.19
CA LYS A 7 -34.30 55.11 -1.39
C LYS A 7 -35.03 53.78 -1.40
N GLY A 8 -36.05 53.64 -2.23
CA GLY A 8 -36.65 52.35 -2.53
C GLY A 8 -35.74 51.57 -3.49
N PHE A 9 -35.49 50.30 -3.19
CA PHE A 9 -34.82 49.39 -4.12
C PHE A 9 -35.76 49.13 -5.30
N SER A 10 -35.23 49.24 -6.52
CA SER A 10 -36.02 48.92 -7.71
C SER A 10 -36.19 47.41 -7.83
N LEU A 11 -37.33 46.96 -8.38
CA LEU A 11 -37.61 45.52 -8.58
C LEU A 11 -36.52 44.86 -9.42
N ILE A 12 -36.01 45.55 -10.45
CA ILE A 12 -34.91 45.07 -11.29
C ILE A 12 -33.61 44.84 -10.49
N GLU A 13 -33.35 45.67 -9.48
CA GLU A 13 -32.17 45.58 -8.63
C GLU A 13 -32.25 44.35 -7.73
N MET A 14 -33.44 44.07 -7.18
CA MET A 14 -33.69 42.85 -6.39
C MET A 14 -33.55 41.58 -7.24
N VAL A 15 -34.08 41.57 -8.47
CA VAL A 15 -33.94 40.41 -9.38
C VAL A 15 -32.49 40.19 -9.78
N ALA A 16 -31.74 41.26 -10.08
CA ALA A 16 -30.32 41.18 -10.37
C ALA A 16 -29.53 40.61 -9.18
N LEU A 17 -29.80 41.07 -7.96
CA LEU A 17 -29.18 40.54 -6.74
C LEU A 17 -29.49 39.06 -6.52
N LEU A 18 -30.75 38.65 -6.70
CA LEU A 18 -31.14 37.24 -6.58
C LEU A 18 -30.42 36.37 -7.62
N PHE A 19 -30.28 36.86 -8.85
CA PHE A 19 -29.53 36.15 -9.90
C PHE A 19 -28.05 36.04 -9.54
N SER A 20 -27.42 37.12 -9.06
CA SER A 20 -26.02 37.09 -8.62
C SER A 20 -25.80 36.13 -7.46
N ILE A 21 -26.66 36.15 -6.44
CA ILE A 21 -26.59 35.20 -5.31
C ILE A 21 -26.73 33.77 -5.80
N SER A 22 -27.69 33.50 -6.68
CA SER A 22 -27.92 32.17 -7.24
C SER A 22 -26.72 31.67 -8.06
N ALA A 23 -26.08 32.56 -8.83
CA ALA A 23 -24.87 32.24 -9.60
C ALA A 23 -23.69 31.90 -8.67
N ILE A 24 -23.47 32.69 -7.61
CA ILE A 24 -22.41 32.45 -6.62
C ILE A 24 -22.63 31.12 -5.89
N LEU A 25 -23.87 30.83 -5.48
CA LEU A 25 -24.22 29.57 -4.82
C LEU A 25 -23.99 28.37 -5.74
N SER A 26 -24.39 28.49 -7.01
CA SER A 26 -24.18 27.44 -8.01
C SER A 26 -22.69 27.16 -8.25
N LEU A 27 -21.89 28.22 -8.38
CA LEU A 27 -20.43 28.09 -8.52
C LEU A 27 -19.80 27.44 -7.28
N SER A 28 -20.23 27.85 -6.10
CA SER A 28 -19.74 27.30 -4.82
C SER A 28 -20.05 25.81 -4.68
N ALA A 29 -21.25 25.37 -5.10
CA ALA A 29 -21.64 23.97 -5.10
C ALA A 29 -20.73 23.12 -6.02
N VAL A 30 -20.41 23.60 -7.22
CA VAL A 30 -19.50 22.91 -8.15
C VAL A 30 -18.10 22.78 -7.57
N ILE A 31 -17.56 23.86 -6.99
CA ILE A 31 -16.24 23.85 -6.36
C ILE A 31 -16.20 22.83 -5.21
N LEU A 32 -17.23 22.82 -4.37
CA LEU A 32 -17.30 21.90 -3.23
C LEU A 32 -17.39 20.44 -3.70
N GLN A 33 -18.17 20.16 -4.75
CA GLN A 33 -18.21 18.83 -5.36
C GLN A 33 -16.83 18.38 -5.84
N LYS A 34 -16.10 19.26 -6.55
CA LYS A 34 -14.74 18.95 -7.01
C LYS A 34 -13.75 18.78 -5.87
N ALA A 35 -13.84 19.59 -4.82
CA ALA A 35 -13.02 19.44 -3.63
C ALA A 35 -13.25 18.07 -2.95
N PHE A 36 -14.51 17.61 -2.86
CA PHE A 36 -14.82 16.29 -2.32
C PHE A 36 -14.32 15.14 -3.20
N GLU A 37 -14.40 15.26 -4.53
CA GLU A 37 -13.83 14.26 -5.45
C GLU A 37 -12.32 14.11 -5.23
N VAL A 38 -11.59 15.22 -5.15
CA VAL A 38 -10.14 15.23 -4.89
C VAL A 38 -9.83 14.68 -3.49
N HIS A 39 -10.57 15.09 -2.47
CA HIS A 39 -10.36 14.62 -1.11
C HIS A 39 -10.57 13.11 -0.99
N ARG A 40 -11.63 12.56 -1.62
CA ARG A 40 -11.89 11.12 -1.65
C ARG A 40 -10.77 10.35 -2.34
N ALA A 41 -10.28 10.85 -3.48
CA ALA A 41 -9.13 10.25 -4.15
C ALA A 41 -7.89 10.24 -3.22
N GLY A 42 -7.61 11.37 -2.56
CA GLY A 42 -6.50 11.49 -1.61
C GLY A 42 -6.58 10.51 -0.44
N LEU A 43 -7.76 10.34 0.17
CA LEU A 43 -7.96 9.38 1.26
C LEU A 43 -7.68 7.93 0.83
N VAL A 44 -8.10 7.55 -0.37
CA VAL A 44 -7.82 6.20 -0.91
C VAL A 44 -6.32 5.98 -1.09
N HIS A 45 -5.57 7.00 -1.53
CA HIS A 45 -4.11 6.91 -1.63
C HIS A 45 -3.43 6.81 -0.26
N LEU A 46 -3.86 7.60 0.71
CA LEU A 46 -3.32 7.55 2.08
C LEU A 46 -3.55 6.20 2.75
N GLN A 47 -4.75 5.62 2.60
CA GLN A 47 -5.05 4.29 3.14
C GLN A 47 -4.14 3.20 2.53
N LYS A 48 -3.88 3.27 1.23
CA LYS A 48 -2.95 2.34 0.55
C LYS A 48 -1.52 2.50 1.07
N TYR A 49 -1.06 3.75 1.22
CA TYR A 49 0.28 4.02 1.73
C TYR A 49 0.45 3.53 3.17
N GLN A 50 -0.55 3.76 4.03
CA GLN A 50 -0.55 3.25 5.40
C GLN A 50 -0.53 1.71 5.44
N ALA A 51 -1.29 1.04 4.57
CA ALA A 51 -1.27 -0.42 4.47
C ALA A 51 0.13 -0.95 4.07
N LEU A 52 0.81 -0.28 3.12
CA LEU A 52 2.18 -0.61 2.74
C LEU A 52 3.18 -0.41 3.88
N GLN A 53 3.10 0.71 4.60
CA GLN A 53 3.97 0.96 5.76
C GLN A 53 3.79 -0.10 6.85
N MET A 54 2.55 -0.50 7.14
CA MET A 54 2.28 -1.56 8.11
C MET A 54 2.84 -2.90 7.66
N LEU A 55 2.67 -3.24 6.37
CA LEU A 55 3.25 -4.44 5.77
C LEU A 55 4.77 -4.42 5.88
N GLU A 56 5.42 -3.31 5.51
CA GLU A 56 6.87 -3.14 5.58
C GLU A 56 7.39 -3.31 7.02
N GLN A 57 6.76 -2.66 8.00
CA GLN A 57 7.13 -2.78 9.41
C GLN A 57 6.98 -4.22 9.91
N ARG A 58 5.88 -4.88 9.55
CA ARG A 58 5.61 -6.26 9.96
C ARG A 58 6.59 -7.24 9.31
N PHE A 59 6.85 -7.05 8.03
CA PHE A 59 7.80 -7.83 7.26
C PHE A 59 9.22 -7.70 7.83
N ARG A 60 9.69 -6.48 8.08
CA ARG A 60 10.99 -6.22 8.73
C ARG A 60 11.08 -6.94 10.07
N SER A 61 10.06 -6.82 10.91
CA SER A 61 10.02 -7.48 12.22
C SER A 61 10.10 -9.00 12.10
N ASP A 62 9.39 -9.61 11.15
CA ASP A 62 9.40 -11.06 10.98
C ASP A 62 10.71 -11.56 10.39
N CYS A 63 11.26 -10.86 9.38
CA CYS A 63 12.57 -11.19 8.84
C CYS A 63 13.63 -11.15 9.94
N HIS A 64 13.66 -10.09 10.77
CA HIS A 64 14.58 -10.01 11.90
C HIS A 64 14.41 -11.12 12.95
N ALA A 65 13.19 -11.61 13.14
CA ALA A 65 12.92 -12.71 14.07
C ALA A 65 13.14 -14.10 13.46
N ALA A 66 13.21 -14.22 12.13
CA ALA A 66 13.36 -15.49 11.42
C ALA A 66 14.76 -16.08 11.61
N GLN A 67 14.81 -17.41 11.72
CA GLN A 67 16.04 -18.21 11.73
C GLN A 67 16.38 -18.78 10.35
N ALA A 68 15.37 -18.98 9.52
CA ALA A 68 15.53 -19.47 8.15
C ALA A 68 14.48 -18.81 7.25
N CYS A 69 14.81 -18.65 5.97
CA CYS A 69 13.90 -18.18 4.95
C CYS A 69 13.95 -19.06 3.71
N GLN A 70 12.83 -19.23 3.02
CA GLN A 70 12.76 -19.93 1.75
C GLN A 70 11.66 -19.33 0.86
N VAL A 71 11.93 -19.21 -0.44
CA VAL A 71 10.88 -18.89 -1.42
C VAL A 71 10.30 -20.21 -1.93
N ILE A 72 9.00 -20.38 -1.75
CA ILE A 72 8.23 -21.48 -2.33
C ILE A 72 7.65 -21.00 -3.65
N GLU A 73 8.20 -21.55 -4.73
CA GLU A 73 7.64 -21.47 -6.07
C GLU A 73 6.68 -22.66 -6.26
N ASP A 74 5.38 -22.37 -6.36
CA ASP A 74 4.36 -23.36 -6.70
C ASP A 74 3.90 -23.04 -8.13
N ALA A 75 3.93 -24.03 -9.03
CA ALA A 75 3.56 -23.81 -10.44
C ALA A 75 2.11 -23.36 -10.63
N GLU A 76 1.23 -23.64 -9.65
CA GLU A 76 -0.19 -23.29 -9.70
C GLU A 76 -0.55 -22.08 -8.82
N LYS A 77 0.38 -21.58 -7.98
CA LYS A 77 0.10 -20.48 -7.05
C LYS A 77 1.15 -19.37 -7.16
N SER A 78 0.77 -18.16 -6.74
CA SER A 78 1.71 -17.06 -6.64
C SER A 78 2.87 -17.43 -5.70
N PRO A 79 4.12 -17.06 -6.03
CA PRO A 79 5.28 -17.38 -5.22
C PRO A 79 5.09 -16.82 -3.80
N SER A 80 5.48 -17.62 -2.81
CA SER A 80 5.34 -17.27 -1.41
C SER A 80 6.67 -17.34 -0.69
N LEU A 81 6.88 -16.44 0.26
CA LEU A 81 8.05 -16.47 1.14
C LEU A 81 7.64 -17.13 2.46
N GLU A 82 8.39 -18.13 2.88
CA GLU A 82 8.27 -18.71 4.21
C GLU A 82 9.45 -18.32 5.09
N LEU A 83 9.13 -17.92 6.32
CA LEU A 83 10.05 -17.57 7.37
C LEU A 83 9.83 -18.51 8.55
N THR A 84 10.88 -19.20 8.98
CA THR A 84 10.83 -20.07 10.17
C THR A 84 11.29 -19.27 11.38
N LEU A 85 10.41 -19.10 12.37
CA LEU A 85 10.68 -18.41 13.63
C LEU A 85 11.29 -19.36 14.68
N PRO A 86 11.98 -18.83 15.72
CA PRO A 86 12.64 -19.63 16.77
C PRO A 86 11.71 -20.56 17.55
N ASP A 87 10.41 -20.29 17.58
CA ASP A 87 9.42 -21.06 18.31
C ASP A 87 8.65 -22.07 17.44
N GLN A 88 9.27 -22.50 16.33
CA GLN A 88 8.71 -23.45 15.37
C GLN A 88 7.46 -22.93 14.63
N ARG A 89 7.15 -21.64 14.74
CA ARG A 89 6.14 -21.00 13.91
C ARG A 89 6.71 -20.70 12.54
N THR A 90 5.88 -20.88 11.51
CA THR A 90 6.20 -20.52 10.13
C THR A 90 5.33 -19.33 9.74
N VAL A 91 5.95 -18.25 9.28
CA VAL A 91 5.24 -17.13 8.68
C VAL A 91 5.31 -17.25 7.17
N ARG A 92 4.16 -17.40 6.53
CA ARG A 92 4.04 -17.43 5.07
C ARG A 92 3.51 -16.09 4.56
N TYR A 93 4.27 -15.46 3.70
CA TYR A 93 3.88 -14.29 2.94
C TYR A 93 3.50 -14.68 1.52
N SER A 94 2.34 -14.26 1.06
CA SER A 94 1.90 -14.44 -0.32
C SER A 94 1.38 -13.14 -0.89
N VAL A 95 1.57 -12.95 -2.19
CA VAL A 95 1.09 -11.77 -2.91
C VAL A 95 0.27 -12.22 -4.09
N ALA A 96 -0.95 -11.72 -4.15
CA ALA A 96 -1.85 -11.83 -5.29
C ALA A 96 -2.13 -10.42 -5.83
N PRO A 97 -2.66 -10.30 -7.05
CA PRO A 97 -3.05 -9.00 -7.60
C PRO A 97 -3.96 -8.22 -6.65
N GLY A 98 -3.46 -7.10 -6.11
CA GLY A 98 -4.21 -6.24 -5.19
C GLY A 98 -4.25 -6.70 -3.73
N LEU A 99 -3.53 -7.76 -3.34
CA LEU A 99 -3.57 -8.28 -1.98
C LEU A 99 -2.22 -8.87 -1.55
N ALA A 100 -1.67 -8.36 -0.44
CA ALA A 100 -0.63 -9.05 0.31
C ALA A 100 -1.27 -9.78 1.49
N ARG A 101 -0.89 -11.04 1.71
CA ARG A 101 -1.34 -11.83 2.84
C ARG A 101 -0.15 -12.35 3.62
N ARG A 102 -0.29 -12.31 4.95
CA ARG A 102 0.59 -12.98 5.91
C ARG A 102 -0.22 -14.03 6.66
N GLN A 103 0.33 -15.22 6.78
CA GLN A 103 -0.23 -16.31 7.55
C GLN A 103 0.81 -16.80 8.55
N VAL A 104 0.44 -16.95 9.81
CA VAL A 104 1.27 -17.57 10.83
C VAL A 104 0.73 -18.96 11.08
N VAL A 105 1.56 -19.97 10.85
CA VAL A 105 1.22 -21.38 11.00
C VAL A 105 2.09 -21.96 12.11
N MET A 106 1.50 -22.79 12.96
CA MET A 106 2.21 -23.56 13.98
C MET A 106 1.84 -25.04 13.80
N GLY A 107 2.77 -25.83 13.27
CA GLY A 107 2.46 -27.17 12.78
C GLY A 107 1.50 -27.12 11.60
N ASP A 108 0.32 -27.72 11.73
CA ASP A 108 -0.73 -27.71 10.69
C ASP A 108 -1.86 -26.69 10.96
N VAL A 109 -1.76 -25.90 12.04
CA VAL A 109 -2.82 -24.98 12.45
C VAL A 109 -2.45 -23.54 12.09
N GLU A 110 -3.31 -22.89 11.32
CA GLU A 110 -3.23 -21.44 11.07
C GLU A 110 -3.58 -20.70 12.36
N SER A 111 -2.59 -20.06 12.97
CA SER A 111 -2.72 -19.33 14.24
C SER A 111 -3.19 -17.89 14.03
N ALA A 112 -2.77 -17.24 12.94
CA ALA A 112 -3.17 -15.88 12.62
C ALA A 112 -3.06 -15.60 11.11
N SER A 113 -3.91 -14.71 10.61
CA SER A 113 -3.77 -14.16 9.26
C SER A 113 -4.00 -12.66 9.24
N GLU A 114 -3.13 -11.96 8.50
CA GLU A 114 -3.21 -10.53 8.26
C GLU A 114 -3.24 -10.31 6.74
N GLN A 115 -3.96 -9.29 6.29
CA GLN A 115 -4.12 -8.96 4.88
C GLN A 115 -4.02 -7.45 4.68
N TRP A 116 -3.33 -7.05 3.61
CA TRP A 116 -3.17 -5.66 3.21
C TRP A 116 -3.59 -5.47 1.76
N GLN A 117 -4.42 -4.46 1.53
CA GLN A 117 -4.89 -4.10 0.19
C GLN A 117 -3.76 -3.41 -0.57
N LEU A 118 -3.39 -3.98 -1.71
CA LEU A 118 -2.46 -3.39 -2.66
C LEU A 118 -3.23 -2.77 -3.84
N PRO A 119 -2.62 -1.90 -4.63
CA PRO A 119 -3.15 -1.52 -5.94
C PRO A 119 -3.49 -2.75 -6.79
N ARG A 120 -4.63 -2.75 -7.49
CA ARG A 120 -5.20 -3.94 -8.17
C ARG A 120 -4.24 -4.61 -9.16
N ASN A 121 -3.37 -3.84 -9.78
CA ASN A 121 -2.40 -4.32 -10.75
C ASN A 121 -1.00 -4.41 -10.12
N SER A 122 -0.93 -4.82 -8.85
CA SER A 122 0.34 -5.06 -8.19
C SER A 122 0.78 -6.50 -8.41
N SER A 123 2.06 -6.69 -8.67
CA SER A 123 2.71 -7.98 -8.62
C SER A 123 3.86 -7.93 -7.60
N GLY A 124 4.01 -9.00 -6.83
CA GLY A 124 5.09 -9.14 -5.86
C GLY A 124 6.12 -10.13 -6.37
N THR A 125 7.39 -9.83 -6.20
CA THR A 125 8.49 -10.78 -6.41
C THR A 125 9.35 -10.83 -5.17
N TRP A 126 9.68 -12.05 -4.75
CA TRP A 126 10.59 -12.32 -3.65
C TRP A 126 11.96 -12.65 -4.22
N LEU A 127 13.01 -12.02 -3.72
CA LEU A 127 14.38 -12.37 -4.06
C LEU A 127 15.16 -12.57 -2.77
N ILE A 128 15.83 -13.71 -2.66
CA ILE A 128 16.78 -13.97 -1.58
C ILE A 128 18.18 -13.85 -2.18
N GLU A 129 18.96 -12.91 -1.67
CA GLU A 129 20.36 -12.72 -2.01
C GLU A 129 21.24 -13.16 -0.84
N SER A 130 22.02 -14.21 -1.03
CA SER A 130 22.96 -14.68 -0.01
C SER A 130 24.21 -13.81 -0.01
N HIS A 131 24.43 -13.06 1.06
CA HIS A 131 25.64 -12.29 1.34
C HIS A 131 26.54 -13.08 2.32
N PRO A 132 27.87 -12.97 2.26
CA PRO A 132 28.78 -13.76 3.12
C PRO A 132 28.62 -13.54 4.64
N GLN A 133 27.87 -12.53 5.05
CA GLN A 133 27.58 -12.22 6.46
C GLN A 133 26.09 -12.32 6.80
N CYS A 134 25.23 -12.46 5.80
CA CYS A 134 23.78 -12.42 5.98
C CYS A 134 22.99 -12.84 4.73
N GLU A 135 21.73 -13.21 4.87
CA GLU A 135 20.84 -13.31 3.71
C GLU A 135 20.01 -12.03 3.59
N LEU A 136 19.85 -11.50 2.39
CA LEU A 136 19.03 -10.33 2.12
C LEU A 136 17.75 -10.83 1.49
N VAL A 137 16.61 -10.50 2.10
CA VAL A 137 15.30 -10.81 1.54
C VAL A 137 14.72 -9.52 0.98
N HIS A 138 14.67 -9.45 -0.34
CA HIS A 138 14.05 -8.36 -1.06
C HIS A 138 12.61 -8.72 -1.39
N PHE A 139 11.73 -7.77 -1.08
CA PHE A 139 10.35 -7.82 -1.48
C PHE A 139 10.06 -6.67 -2.44
N ILE A 140 9.90 -7.00 -3.71
CA ILE A 140 9.68 -6.01 -4.76
C ILE A 140 8.20 -6.06 -5.14
N ILE A 141 7.50 -4.95 -4.92
CA ILE A 141 6.14 -4.77 -5.43
C ILE A 141 6.19 -3.87 -6.66
N ARG A 142 5.77 -4.40 -7.79
CA ARG A 142 5.60 -3.62 -9.03
C ARG A 142 4.14 -3.24 -9.17
N PHE A 143 3.88 -2.00 -9.59
CA PHE A 143 2.52 -1.52 -9.88
C PHE A 143 2.40 -1.26 -11.37
N GLU A 144 1.48 -1.96 -12.02
CA GLU A 144 1.21 -1.79 -13.44
C GLU A 144 0.13 -0.70 -13.64
N GLY A 145 0.57 0.52 -13.93
CA GLY A 145 -0.30 1.68 -14.06
C GLY A 145 0.32 2.79 -14.92
N ASN A 146 -0.30 3.01 -16.08
CA ASN A 146 -0.16 4.08 -17.08
C ASN A 146 0.99 5.11 -16.87
N GLU A 147 2.04 4.98 -17.69
CA GLU A 147 3.08 5.95 -18.08
C GLU A 147 3.92 6.67 -17.02
N SER A 148 3.74 6.38 -15.73
CA SER A 148 4.67 6.83 -14.69
C SER A 148 5.01 5.66 -13.79
N THR A 149 5.97 4.85 -14.25
CA THR A 149 6.65 3.81 -13.46
C THR A 149 7.21 4.45 -12.20
N SER A 150 6.37 4.56 -11.18
CA SER A 150 6.79 4.89 -9.83
C SER A 150 7.32 3.59 -9.26
N GLU A 151 8.58 3.30 -9.57
CA GLU A 151 9.34 2.26 -8.91
C GLU A 151 9.49 2.69 -7.46
N LEU A 152 8.52 2.31 -6.63
CA LEU A 152 8.72 2.30 -5.20
C LEU A 152 9.65 1.11 -4.94
N GLU A 153 10.94 1.34 -5.12
CA GLU A 153 11.97 0.48 -4.52
C GLU A 153 11.68 0.48 -3.02
N MET A 154 11.09 -0.62 -2.54
CA MET A 154 10.97 -0.85 -1.12
C MET A 154 12.39 -1.19 -0.63
N GLU A 155 13.05 -0.11 -0.21
CA GLU A 155 14.35 0.04 0.42
C GLU A 155 14.95 -1.28 0.95
N GLU A 156 16.08 -1.68 0.36
CA GLU A 156 16.99 -2.76 0.73
C GLU A 156 16.97 -3.09 2.24
N ILE A 157 16.25 -4.15 2.61
CA ILE A 157 16.19 -4.57 4.02
C ILE A 157 17.37 -5.48 4.30
N ARG A 158 18.42 -4.89 4.87
CA ARG A 158 19.62 -5.60 5.31
C ARG A 158 19.35 -6.42 6.56
N TRP A 159 19.00 -7.69 6.38
CA TRP A 159 18.98 -8.66 7.48
C TRP A 159 20.40 -9.13 7.81
N GLN A 160 20.67 -9.52 9.06
CA GLN A 160 21.92 -10.13 9.51
C GLN A 160 21.59 -11.36 10.36
N SER A 161 21.80 -12.56 9.81
CA SER A 161 21.66 -13.80 10.57
C SER A 161 22.64 -13.80 11.73
N ARG A 162 22.15 -13.94 12.95
CA ARG A 162 22.97 -14.20 14.13
C ARG A 162 23.08 -15.70 14.44
N SER A 163 23.17 -16.59 13.46
CA SER A 163 23.65 -17.95 13.72
C SER A 163 23.90 -18.76 12.45
N ASN A 164 25.16 -19.21 12.33
CA ASN A 164 25.71 -20.29 11.51
C ASN A 164 25.51 -20.23 9.97
N PRO A 165 26.58 -20.45 9.18
CA PRO A 165 26.47 -20.57 7.74
C PRO A 165 25.70 -21.86 7.39
N PHE A 166 24.53 -21.69 6.76
CA PHE A 166 23.82 -22.78 6.10
C PHE A 166 24.64 -23.30 4.90
N PRO A 167 24.51 -24.59 4.54
CA PRO A 167 25.11 -25.11 3.33
C PRO A 167 24.42 -24.44 2.13
N SER A 168 25.21 -23.74 1.32
CA SER A 168 24.78 -22.99 0.14
C SER A 168 23.97 -23.84 -0.84
N GLY A 169 22.64 -23.77 -0.75
CA GLY A 169 21.71 -24.24 -1.77
C GLY A 169 21.51 -23.14 -2.83
N ARG A 170 21.54 -23.53 -4.10
CA ARG A 170 21.50 -22.65 -5.28
C ARG A 170 20.46 -21.53 -5.20
N SER A 171 20.90 -20.31 -5.45
CA SER A 171 20.05 -19.17 -5.83
C SER A 171 19.28 -19.50 -7.11
N THR A 172 17.97 -19.64 -7.01
CA THR A 172 17.04 -19.70 -8.15
C THR A 172 16.37 -18.34 -8.31
N ARG A 173 16.60 -17.72 -9.47
CA ARG A 173 15.97 -16.46 -9.87
C ARG A 173 14.62 -16.78 -10.53
N GLY A 174 13.56 -16.85 -9.74
CA GLY A 174 12.19 -17.03 -10.25
C GLY A 174 11.61 -15.71 -10.72
N SER A 175 11.50 -15.52 -12.04
CA SER A 175 10.80 -14.38 -12.65
C SER A 175 9.37 -14.80 -12.98
N ALA A 176 8.38 -14.27 -12.27
CA ALA A 176 6.97 -14.44 -12.62
C ALA A 176 6.59 -13.41 -13.71
N LEU A 177 6.07 -13.90 -14.84
CA LEU A 177 5.30 -13.12 -15.82
C LEU A 177 3.82 -13.20 -15.47
#